data_AF-A0A0Q6B5Q7-F1
#
_entry.id   AF-A0A0Q6B5Q7-F1
#
_cell.length_a   1.000
_cell.length_b   1.000
_cell.length_c   1.000
_cell.angle_alpha   90.00
_cell.angle_beta   90.00
_cell.angle_gamma   90.00
#
_symmetry.space_group_name_H-M   'P 1'
#
loop_
_entity.id
_entity.type
_entity.pdbx_description
1 polymer ?
#
loop_
_entity_poly.entity_id
_entity_poly.type
_entity_poly.pdbx_seq_one_letter_code
_entity_poly.pdbx_strand_id
1 'polypeptide(L)'
;MGELVEHRSPFWDVPSLIFNSIGAGVVGVFVVPLGVTAVFLLRRRPWAALYWIAACAVSAGVVQVVKHTFGRARPEDILVVSDYGSFPSGHTSNAATLAVVLGVILRRVWVWVAGVVYTVLMLLSRTYLGAHWLTDTIGGLLIGAGVAVVLWAPVAHRLLDEQERVRGRGWIWQGRPA
;
A
#
# COMPACT_ATOMS: atom_id res chain seq x y z
N MET A 1 22.40 -3.64 11.29
CA MET A 1 21.28 -3.57 12.26
C MET A 1 21.75 -3.15 13.64
N GLY A 2 22.88 -3.67 14.14
CA GLY A 2 23.47 -3.21 15.41
C GLY A 2 23.54 -1.68 15.56
N GLU A 3 24.10 -0.97 14.58
CA GLU A 3 24.18 0.51 14.63
C GLU A 3 22.82 1.24 14.70
N LEU A 4 21.77 0.70 14.05
CA LEU A 4 20.42 1.29 14.08
C LEU A 4 19.70 1.01 15.41
N VAL A 5 19.98 -0.13 16.03
CA VAL A 5 19.45 -0.50 17.35
C VAL A 5 20.13 0.33 18.44
N GLU A 6 21.43 0.61 18.30
CA GLU A 6 22.21 1.45 19.23
C GLU A 6 21.81 2.94 19.20
N HIS A 7 21.25 3.43 18.08
CA HIS A 7 20.80 4.82 17.93
C HIS A 7 19.28 5.00 18.08
N ARG A 8 18.57 4.04 18.68
CA ARG A 8 17.12 4.18 18.94
C ARG A 8 16.86 5.32 19.91
N SER A 9 15.93 6.21 19.55
CA SER A 9 15.52 7.31 20.41
C SER A 9 14.00 7.45 20.47
N PRO A 10 13.43 7.92 21.60
CA PRO A 10 11.99 8.09 21.76
C PRO A 10 11.34 8.96 20.68
N PHE A 11 12.13 9.85 20.06
CA PHE A 11 11.69 10.73 18.98
C PHE A 11 11.25 9.97 17.72
N TRP A 12 11.91 8.84 17.40
CA TRP A 12 11.60 8.03 16.23
C TRP A 12 10.68 6.84 16.53
N ASP A 13 10.54 6.47 17.80
CA ASP A 13 9.67 5.38 18.25
C ASP A 13 8.19 5.68 18.01
N VAL A 14 7.72 6.88 18.40
CA VAL A 14 6.31 7.27 18.29
C VAL A 14 5.83 7.27 16.83
N PRO A 15 6.52 7.92 15.86
CA PRO A 15 6.15 7.82 14.46
C PRO A 15 6.15 6.37 13.95
N SER A 16 7.15 5.58 14.33
CA SER A 16 7.29 4.20 13.85
C SER A 16 6.16 3.30 14.35
N LEU A 17 5.73 3.47 15.61
CA LEU A 17 4.59 2.76 16.19
C LEU A 17 3.25 3.15 15.56
N ILE A 18 3.09 4.42 15.17
CA ILE A 18 1.92 4.87 14.39
C ILE A 18 1.89 4.16 13.03
N PHE A 19 3.02 4.14 12.30
CA PHE A 19 3.12 3.41 11.04
C PHE A 19 2.85 1.90 11.21
N ASN A 20 3.32 1.28 12.30
CA ASN A 20 3.02 -0.11 12.60
C ASN A 20 1.51 -0.37 12.73
N SER A 21 0.81 0.49 13.47
CA SER A 21 -0.64 0.39 13.71
C SER A 21 -1.45 0.59 12.43
N ILE A 22 -1.04 1.52 11.57
CA ILE A 22 -1.74 1.84 10.31
C ILE A 22 -1.47 0.80 9.22
N GLY A 23 -0.25 0.28 9.14
CA GLY A 23 0.20 -0.44 7.94
C GLY A 23 -0.28 -1.90 7.78
N ALA A 24 -0.67 -2.59 8.85
CA ALA A 24 -1.16 -3.98 8.76
C ALA A 24 -2.16 -4.44 9.84
N GLY A 25 -2.69 -3.52 10.65
CA GLY A 25 -3.80 -3.87 11.56
C GLY A 25 -5.12 -4.07 10.82
N VAL A 26 -6.19 -4.42 11.56
CA VAL A 26 -7.56 -4.52 11.02
C VAL A 26 -7.95 -3.27 10.21
N VAL A 27 -7.49 -2.11 10.66
CA VAL A 27 -7.71 -0.84 9.97
C VAL A 27 -7.04 -0.80 8.60
N GLY A 28 -5.76 -1.13 8.49
CA GLY A 28 -5.01 -1.06 7.24
C GLY A 28 -5.36 -2.17 6.24
N VAL A 29 -5.76 -3.35 6.72
CA VAL A 29 -6.04 -4.52 5.87
C VAL A 29 -7.51 -4.58 5.44
N PHE A 30 -8.45 -4.17 6.30
CA PHE A 30 -9.87 -4.29 6.01
C PHE A 30 -10.56 -2.93 5.91
N VAL A 31 -10.45 -2.07 6.93
CA VAL A 31 -11.22 -0.82 6.99
C VAL A 31 -10.84 0.12 5.85
N VAL A 32 -9.55 0.36 5.62
CA VAL A 32 -9.07 1.26 4.57
C VAL A 32 -9.40 0.72 3.17
N PRO A 33 -9.10 -0.55 2.81
CA PRO A 33 -9.44 -1.05 1.49
C PRO A 33 -10.94 -1.06 1.21
N LEU A 34 -11.78 -1.47 2.18
CA LEU A 34 -13.24 -1.47 2.02
C LEU A 34 -13.79 -0.04 1.94
N GLY A 35 -13.30 0.88 2.76
CA GLY A 35 -13.70 2.29 2.71
C GLY A 35 -13.39 2.96 1.37
N VAL A 36 -12.18 2.76 0.85
CA VAL A 36 -11.77 3.29 -0.47
C VAL A 36 -12.58 2.63 -1.60
N THR A 37 -12.86 1.32 -1.50
CA THR A 37 -13.74 0.62 -2.44
C THR A 37 -15.13 1.25 -2.45
N ALA A 38 -15.72 1.48 -1.28
CA ALA A 38 -17.02 2.13 -1.16
C ALA A 38 -17.02 3.53 -1.77
N VAL A 39 -15.98 4.33 -1.53
CA VAL A 39 -15.83 5.66 -2.16
C VAL A 39 -15.81 5.55 -3.69
N PHE A 40 -15.04 4.61 -4.27
CA PHE A 40 -15.02 4.44 -5.72
C PHE A 40 -16.39 4.00 -6.28
N LEU A 41 -17.09 3.09 -5.60
CA LEU A 41 -18.43 2.67 -5.99
C LEU A 41 -19.44 3.83 -5.93
N LEU A 42 -19.42 4.62 -4.85
CA LEU A 42 -20.25 5.83 -4.69
C LEU A 42 -19.96 6.87 -5.77
N ARG A 43 -18.70 6.98 -6.21
CA ARG A 43 -18.28 7.84 -7.33
C ARG A 43 -18.59 7.23 -8.71
N ARG A 44 -19.32 6.12 -8.78
CA ARG A 44 -19.68 5.39 -10.01
C ARG A 44 -18.44 4.94 -10.80
N ARG A 45 -17.41 4.49 -10.07
CA ARG A 45 -16.13 4.00 -10.59
C ARG A 45 -15.88 2.51 -10.28
N PRO A 46 -16.72 1.58 -10.80
CA PRO A 46 -16.61 0.16 -10.49
C PRO A 46 -15.28 -0.49 -10.92
N TRP A 47 -14.65 -0.04 -12.01
CA TRP A 47 -13.37 -0.59 -12.45
C TRP A 47 -12.23 -0.15 -11.56
N ALA A 48 -12.24 1.12 -11.11
CA ALA A 48 -11.30 1.59 -10.10
C ALA A 48 -11.46 0.83 -8.76
N ALA A 49 -12.71 0.58 -8.34
CA ALA A 49 -13.01 -0.21 -7.14
C ALA A 49 -12.50 -1.65 -7.25
N LEU A 50 -12.78 -2.31 -8.39
CA LEU A 50 -12.35 -3.68 -8.65
C LEU A 50 -10.82 -3.80 -8.69
N TYR A 51 -10.15 -2.91 -9.44
CA TYR A 51 -8.69 -2.89 -9.52
C TYR A 51 -8.06 -2.67 -8.13
N TRP A 52 -8.59 -1.72 -7.35
CA TRP A 52 -8.13 -1.44 -6.01
C TRP A 52 -8.23 -2.65 -5.08
N ILE A 53 -9.42 -3.24 -4.96
CA ILE A 53 -9.61 -4.34 -4.01
C ILE A 53 -8.87 -5.60 -4.45
N ALA A 54 -8.79 -5.87 -5.77
CA ALA A 54 -8.04 -6.99 -6.32
C ALA A 54 -6.53 -6.83 -6.06
N ALA A 55 -5.97 -5.64 -6.27
CA ALA A 55 -4.55 -5.39 -6.00
C ALA A 55 -4.19 -5.56 -4.53
N CYS A 56 -5.01 -5.04 -3.60
CA CYS A 56 -4.83 -5.24 -2.17
C CYS A 56 -4.89 -6.74 -1.80
N ALA A 57 -5.91 -7.46 -2.26
CA ALA A 57 -6.11 -8.87 -1.94
C ALA A 57 -5.01 -9.77 -2.51
N VAL A 58 -4.65 -9.60 -3.79
CA VAL A 58 -3.60 -10.39 -4.45
C VAL A 58 -2.23 -10.09 -3.84
N SER A 59 -1.91 -8.81 -3.55
CA SER A 59 -0.65 -8.45 -2.90
C SER A 59 -0.53 -9.11 -1.52
N ALA A 60 -1.58 -9.04 -0.71
CA ALA A 60 -1.62 -9.70 0.60
C ALA A 60 -1.48 -11.23 0.47
N GLY A 61 -2.16 -11.85 -0.49
CA GLY A 61 -2.06 -13.28 -0.77
C GLY A 61 -0.65 -13.71 -1.16
N VAL A 62 0.00 -12.99 -2.09
CA VAL A 62 1.37 -13.26 -2.52
C VAL A 62 2.34 -13.14 -1.35
N VAL A 63 2.21 -12.09 -0.52
CA VAL A 63 3.04 -11.93 0.69
C VAL A 63 2.89 -13.14 1.62
N GLN A 64 1.67 -13.61 1.88
CA GLN A 64 1.44 -14.76 2.76
C GLN A 64 2.02 -16.06 2.18
N VAL A 65 1.82 -16.31 0.88
CA VAL A 65 2.39 -17.48 0.21
C VAL A 65 3.92 -17.47 0.30
N VAL A 66 4.55 -16.33 0.01
CA VAL A 66 6.02 -16.21 0.08
C VAL A 66 6.51 -16.38 1.52
N LYS A 67 5.84 -15.78 2.51
CA LYS A 67 6.18 -15.95 3.94
C LYS A 67 6.18 -17.41 4.38
N HIS A 68 5.13 -18.14 4.03
CA HIS A 68 4.99 -19.56 4.37
C HIS A 68 5.93 -20.47 3.58
N THR A 69 6.45 -20.00 2.44
CA THR A 69 7.44 -20.75 1.64
C THR A 69 8.86 -20.59 2.18
N PHE A 70 9.26 -19.37 2.54
CA PHE A 70 10.65 -19.10 2.97
C PHE A 70 10.87 -19.24 4.47
N GLY A 71 9.86 -18.99 5.31
CA GLY A 71 9.99 -19.14 6.77
C GLY A 71 11.13 -18.33 7.41
N ARG A 72 11.56 -17.24 6.76
CA ARG A 72 12.77 -16.49 7.16
C ARG A 72 12.61 -15.96 8.60
N ALA A 73 13.63 -16.18 9.43
CA ALA A 73 13.68 -15.66 10.79
C ALA A 73 13.74 -14.12 10.81
N ARG A 74 13.13 -13.53 11.84
CA ARG A 74 13.14 -12.08 12.06
C ARG A 74 14.40 -11.65 12.82
N PRO A 75 14.76 -10.34 12.80
CA PRO A 75 15.78 -9.82 13.70
C PRO A 75 15.43 -10.08 15.18
N GLU A 76 16.44 -10.23 16.03
CA GLU A 76 16.25 -10.64 17.44
C GLU A 76 15.67 -9.51 18.31
N ASP A 77 15.99 -8.24 18.01
CA ASP A 77 15.56 -7.05 18.79
C ASP A 77 14.24 -6.44 18.32
N ILE A 78 13.18 -7.26 18.26
CA ILE A 78 11.84 -6.82 17.84
C ILE A 78 11.14 -6.01 18.94
N LEU A 79 10.63 -4.83 18.55
CA LEU A 79 9.86 -3.96 19.44
C LEU A 79 8.32 -4.07 19.27
N VAL A 80 7.83 -4.90 18.35
CA VAL A 80 6.40 -5.00 18.02
C VAL A 80 5.96 -6.45 17.78
N VAL A 81 4.74 -6.80 18.22
CA VAL A 81 4.14 -8.10 17.90
C VAL A 81 4.00 -8.22 16.39
N SER A 82 4.42 -9.36 15.83
CA SER A 82 4.40 -9.57 14.39
C SER A 82 4.05 -11.01 14.01
N ASP A 83 3.48 -11.16 12.81
CA ASP A 83 3.07 -12.43 12.22
C ASP A 83 4.25 -13.34 11.79
N TYR A 84 3.93 -14.54 11.30
CA TYR A 84 4.90 -15.53 10.85
C TYR A 84 5.77 -15.02 9.67
N GLY A 85 7.07 -15.35 9.69
CA GLY A 85 8.03 -15.04 8.63
C GLY A 85 8.42 -13.56 8.51
N SER A 86 9.71 -13.28 8.32
CA SER A 86 10.23 -11.92 8.09
C SER A 86 10.15 -11.48 6.63
N PHE A 87 10.41 -12.39 5.68
CA PHE A 87 10.38 -12.08 4.25
C PHE A 87 9.07 -12.51 3.59
N PRO A 88 8.44 -11.66 2.76
CA PRO A 88 8.65 -10.21 2.59
C PRO A 88 7.89 -9.39 3.64
N SER A 89 8.16 -8.08 3.72
CA SER A 89 7.41 -7.19 4.61
C SER A 89 6.01 -6.87 4.06
N GLY A 90 4.97 -7.31 4.79
CA GLY A 90 3.58 -7.03 4.46
C GLY A 90 3.21 -5.54 4.54
N HIS A 91 3.68 -4.81 5.55
CA HIS A 91 3.47 -3.36 5.67
C HIS A 91 4.03 -2.60 4.46
N THR A 92 5.27 -2.92 4.06
CA THR A 92 5.91 -2.26 2.92
C THR A 92 5.24 -2.65 1.60
N SER A 93 4.83 -3.92 1.45
CA SER A 93 4.04 -4.37 0.30
C SER A 93 2.71 -3.65 0.19
N ASN A 94 1.98 -3.52 1.30
CA ASN A 94 0.73 -2.76 1.34
C ASN A 94 0.97 -1.32 0.91
N ALA A 95 1.95 -0.63 1.53
CA ALA A 95 2.26 0.76 1.19
C ALA A 95 2.58 0.98 -0.30
N ALA A 96 3.41 0.10 -0.88
CA ALA A 96 3.74 0.14 -2.29
C ALA A 96 2.52 -0.11 -3.19
N THR A 97 1.68 -1.08 -2.86
CA THR A 97 0.42 -1.36 -3.58
C THR A 97 -0.49 -0.13 -3.58
N LEU A 98 -0.73 0.48 -2.41
CA LEU A 98 -1.59 1.68 -2.32
C LEU A 98 -1.02 2.84 -3.14
N ALA A 99 0.29 3.08 -3.06
CA ALA A 99 0.97 4.14 -3.79
C ALA A 99 0.79 4.01 -5.31
N VAL A 100 1.07 2.83 -5.86
CA VAL A 100 0.97 2.58 -7.31
C VAL A 100 -0.48 2.60 -7.78
N VAL A 101 -1.38 1.92 -7.08
CA VAL A 101 -2.79 1.82 -7.47
C VAL A 101 -3.46 3.20 -7.48
N LEU A 102 -3.29 4.00 -6.41
CA LEU A 102 -3.86 5.35 -6.35
C LEU A 102 -3.19 6.29 -7.34
N GLY A 103 -1.88 6.18 -7.53
CA GLY A 103 -1.15 6.96 -8.53
C GLY A 103 -1.71 6.77 -9.93
N VAL A 104 -1.98 5.52 -10.30
CA VAL A 104 -2.57 5.14 -11.60
C VAL A 104 -4.03 5.57 -11.73
N ILE A 105 -4.86 5.39 -10.69
CA ILE A 105 -6.29 5.75 -10.75
C ILE A 105 -6.49 7.26 -10.78
N LEU A 106 -5.78 7.99 -9.91
CA LEU A 106 -5.98 9.44 -9.70
C LEU A 106 -5.17 10.28 -10.69
N ARG A 107 -4.03 9.79 -11.17
CA ARG A 107 -3.18 10.43 -12.19
C ARG A 107 -2.77 11.86 -11.82
N ARG A 108 -2.46 12.08 -10.55
CA ARG A 108 -1.96 13.37 -10.03
C ARG A 108 -0.55 13.17 -9.51
N VAL A 109 0.37 14.06 -9.90
CA VAL A 109 1.79 13.99 -9.50
C VAL A 109 1.95 13.96 -7.98
N TRP A 110 1.18 14.77 -7.25
CA TRP A 110 1.25 14.80 -5.78
C TRP A 110 0.86 13.46 -5.13
N VAL A 111 0.00 12.64 -5.77
CA VAL A 111 -0.37 11.30 -5.27
C VAL A 111 0.82 10.35 -5.39
N TRP A 112 1.55 10.42 -6.50
CA TRP A 112 2.78 9.65 -6.67
C TRP A 112 3.84 10.05 -5.66
N VAL A 113 4.07 11.36 -5.48
CA VAL A 113 5.02 11.88 -4.50
C VAL A 113 4.64 11.43 -3.09
N ALA A 114 3.37 11.62 -2.68
CA ALA A 114 2.89 11.19 -1.38
C ALA A 114 3.01 9.67 -1.19
N GLY A 115 2.70 8.88 -2.21
CA GLY A 115 2.82 7.42 -2.19
C GLY A 115 4.27 6.93 -2.05
N VAL A 116 5.21 7.56 -2.76
CA VAL A 116 6.65 7.26 -2.63
C VAL A 116 7.14 7.62 -1.23
N VAL A 117 6.83 8.82 -0.75
CA VAL A 117 7.20 9.26 0.61
C VAL A 117 6.63 8.29 1.65
N TYR A 118 5.35 7.93 1.56
CA TYR A 118 4.72 6.96 2.46
C TYR A 118 5.40 5.59 2.44
N THR A 119 5.72 5.08 1.25
CA THR A 119 6.38 3.77 1.09
C THR A 119 7.79 3.78 1.69
N VAL A 120 8.56 4.85 1.47
CA VAL A 120 9.90 5.02 2.04
C VAL A 120 9.84 5.13 3.57
N LEU A 121 8.94 5.95 4.12
CA LEU A 121 8.76 6.07 5.57
C LEU A 121 8.33 4.75 6.21
N MET A 122 7.45 4.00 5.56
CA MET A 122 7.05 2.67 6.03
C MET A 122 8.24 1.70 6.03
N LEU A 123 9.00 1.65 4.94
CA LEU A 123 10.21 0.83 4.84
C LEU A 123 11.18 1.13 5.99
N LEU A 124 11.47 2.42 6.22
CA LEU A 124 12.38 2.85 7.28
C LEU A 124 11.84 2.49 8.67
N SER A 125 10.54 2.70 8.92
CA SER A 125 9.89 2.32 10.19
C SER A 125 10.03 0.81 10.47
N ARG A 126 9.79 -0.05 9.47
CA ARG A 126 9.89 -1.51 9.66
C ARG A 126 11.31 -1.98 9.96
N THR A 127 12.30 -1.34 9.34
CA THR A 127 13.71 -1.62 9.62
C THR A 127 14.11 -1.06 11.00
N TYR A 128 13.73 0.17 11.33
CA TYR A 128 14.04 0.81 12.62
C TYR A 128 13.48 0.03 13.82
N LEU A 129 12.22 -0.43 13.74
CA LEU A 129 11.57 -1.25 14.78
C LEU A 129 12.17 -2.66 14.94
N GLY A 130 13.15 -3.03 14.11
CA GLY A 130 13.72 -4.38 14.08
C GLY A 130 12.72 -5.44 13.58
N ALA A 131 11.57 -5.04 13.05
CA ALA A 131 10.54 -5.99 12.63
C ALA A 131 10.94 -6.77 11.36
N HIS A 132 11.76 -6.15 10.50
CA HIS A 132 12.15 -6.67 9.20
C HIS A 132 13.59 -6.28 8.85
N TRP A 133 14.30 -7.14 8.13
CA TRP A 133 15.54 -6.79 7.46
C TRP A 133 15.27 -5.80 6.32
N LEU A 134 16.26 -4.98 5.96
CA LEU A 134 16.14 -4.07 4.81
C LEU A 134 15.80 -4.82 3.50
N THR A 135 16.30 -6.04 3.35
CA THR A 135 15.96 -6.89 2.19
C THR A 135 14.51 -7.35 2.19
N ASP A 136 13.87 -7.51 3.35
CA ASP A 136 12.46 -7.88 3.45
C ASP A 136 11.55 -6.72 3.05
N THR A 137 11.92 -5.49 3.42
CA THR A 137 11.15 -4.29 3.08
C THR A 137 11.29 -3.95 1.59
N ILE A 138 12.49 -4.09 1.02
CA ILE A 138 12.69 -3.99 -0.44
C ILE A 138 11.88 -5.08 -1.17
N GLY A 139 11.91 -6.33 -0.70
CA GLY A 139 11.11 -7.41 -1.27
C GLY A 139 9.61 -7.13 -1.21
N GLY A 140 9.13 -6.58 -0.09
CA GLY A 140 7.75 -6.12 0.06
C GLY A 140 7.39 -5.04 -0.96
N LEU A 141 8.23 -4.00 -1.10
CA LEU A 141 8.05 -2.93 -2.07
C LEU A 141 7.88 -3.47 -3.50
N LEU A 142 8.78 -4.38 -3.91
CA LEU A 142 8.76 -4.99 -5.25
C LEU A 142 7.50 -5.82 -5.48
N ILE A 143 7.07 -6.60 -4.50
CA ILE A 143 5.84 -7.40 -4.60
C ILE A 143 4.62 -6.51 -4.74
N GLY A 144 4.49 -5.48 -3.88
CA GLY A 144 3.34 -4.58 -3.92
C GLY A 144 3.25 -3.81 -5.24
N ALA A 145 4.35 -3.20 -5.66
CA ALA A 145 4.42 -2.48 -6.94
C ALA A 145 4.20 -3.42 -8.14
N GLY A 146 4.83 -4.59 -8.14
CA GLY A 146 4.73 -5.57 -9.23
C GLY A 146 3.30 -6.10 -9.40
N VAL A 147 2.64 -6.49 -8.31
CA VAL A 147 1.23 -6.93 -8.34
C VAL A 147 0.32 -5.82 -8.89
N ALA A 148 0.49 -4.58 -8.42
CA ALA A 148 -0.30 -3.46 -8.91
C ALA A 148 -0.15 -3.26 -10.43
N VAL A 149 1.09 -3.27 -10.93
CA VAL A 149 1.37 -3.11 -12.37
C VAL A 149 0.79 -4.26 -13.19
N VAL A 150 0.98 -5.51 -12.75
CA VAL A 150 0.47 -6.70 -13.46
C VAL A 150 -1.06 -6.67 -13.55
N LEU A 151 -1.75 -6.33 -12.46
CA LEU A 151 -3.22 -6.28 -12.45
C LEU A 151 -3.78 -5.07 -13.18
N TRP A 152 -3.01 -3.98 -13.31
CA TRP A 152 -3.42 -2.81 -14.07
C TRP A 152 -3.56 -3.11 -15.57
N ALA A 153 -2.62 -3.88 -16.15
CA ALA A 153 -2.55 -4.14 -17.58
C ALA A 153 -3.89 -4.56 -18.24
N PRO A 154 -4.63 -5.59 -17.73
CA PRO A 154 -5.89 -6.00 -18.33
C PRO A 154 -7.04 -4.99 -18.16
N VAL A 155 -6.99 -4.13 -17.15
CA VAL A 155 -8.06 -3.17 -16.81
C VAL A 155 -7.75 -1.73 -17.24
N ALA A 156 -6.57 -1.47 -17.79
CA ALA A 156 -6.08 -0.13 -18.12
C ALA A 156 -7.06 0.65 -19.00
N HIS A 157 -7.53 0.05 -20.10
CA HIS A 157 -8.51 0.67 -20.99
C HIS A 157 -9.82 1.02 -20.28
N ARG A 158 -10.33 0.12 -19.42
CA ARG A 158 -11.56 0.36 -18.64
C ARG A 158 -11.40 1.52 -17.66
N LEU A 159 -10.24 1.65 -17.03
CA LEU A 159 -9.96 2.75 -16.09
C LEU A 159 -9.91 4.11 -16.79
N LEU A 160 -9.37 4.14 -18.01
CA LEU A 160 -9.35 5.35 -18.85
C LEU A 160 -10.77 5.75 -19.26
N ASP A 161 -11.53 4.83 -19.84
CA ASP A 161 -12.93 5.07 -20.26
C ASP A 161 -13.78 5.55 -19.09
N GLU A 162 -13.63 4.92 -17.92
CA GLU A 162 -14.36 5.29 -16.71
C GLU A 162 -13.99 6.70 -16.24
N GLN A 163 -12.72 7.07 -16.31
CA GLN A 163 -12.25 8.40 -15.94
C GLN A 163 -12.86 9.47 -16.85
N GLU A 164 -12.91 9.21 -18.16
CA GLU A 164 -13.51 10.11 -19.15
C GLU A 164 -15.01 10.26 -18.91
N ARG A 165 -15.73 9.16 -18.66
CA ARG A 165 -17.17 9.21 -18.32
C ARG A 165 -17.45 10.05 -17.08
N VAL A 166 -16.62 9.93 -16.04
CA VAL A 166 -16.76 10.74 -14.81
C VAL A 166 -16.48 12.22 -15.10
N ARG A 167 -15.44 12.54 -15.89
CA ARG A 167 -15.13 13.93 -16.29
C ARG A 167 -16.22 14.53 -17.17
N GLY A 168 -16.71 13.79 -18.17
CA GLY A 168 -17.78 14.23 -19.07
C GLY A 168 -19.11 14.48 -18.36
N ARG A 169 -19.46 13.68 -17.34
CA ARG A 169 -20.62 13.96 -16.47
C ARG A 169 -20.48 15.27 -15.69
N GLY A 170 -19.27 15.64 -15.30
CA GLY A 170 -19.00 16.92 -14.64
C GLY A 170 -19.20 18.14 -15.56
N TRP A 171 -18.93 17.98 -16.85
CA TRP A 171 -19.09 19.05 -17.85
C TRP A 171 -20.56 19.31 -18.21
N ILE A 172 -21.37 18.26 -18.37
CA ILE A 172 -22.81 18.38 -18.71
C ILE A 172 -23.58 19.16 -17.62
N TRP A 173 -23.10 19.17 -16.38
CA TRP A 173 -23.71 19.92 -15.27
C TRP A 173 -23.29 21.39 -15.17
N GLN A 174 -22.26 21.84 -15.91
CA GLN A 174 -21.76 23.22 -15.87
C GLN A 174 -22.26 24.11 -17.02
N GLY A 175 -23.12 23.58 -17.91
CA GLY A 175 -23.53 24.24 -19.16
C GLY A 175 -24.96 24.79 -19.22
N ARG A 176 -25.68 24.95 -18.10
CA ARG A 176 -27.01 25.60 -18.12
C ARG A 176 -26.93 27.02 -17.53
N PRO A 177 -26.82 28.07 -18.35
CA PRO A 177 -27.17 29.41 -17.88
C PRO A 177 -28.67 29.43 -17.51
N ALA A 178 -28.96 30.03 -16.35
CA ALA A 178 -30.31 30.27 -15.85
C ALA A 178 -31.05 31.32 -16.70
#